data_AF-A0AAN6N6Q1-F1
#
_entry.id   AF-A0AAN6N6Q1-F1
#
_cell.length_a   1.000
_cell.length_b   1.000
_cell.length_c   1.000
_cell.angle_alpha   90.00
_cell.angle_beta   90.00
_cell.angle_gamma   90.00
#
_symmetry.space_group_name_H-M   'P 1'
#
loop_
_entity.id
_entity.type
_entity.pdbx_description
1 polymer ?
#
loop_
_entity_poly.entity_id
_entity_poly.type
_entity_poly.pdbx_seq_one_letter_code
_entity_poly.pdbx_strand_id
1 'polypeptide(L)'
;MKLFSPLLLSLSVSACAARSGKPYSTCMIESIISRQQGVVSSGAATSTLESGVLALTLEAWLEQHPVSNANHHNISAYLDSVLRAIIPVFKNNAPATSLLPLDRLSVGQALLSKQHHLATNETTAALSTLNTSLEIQKRNGYGGLWYYVYPNWSYLDGVVSFLPYMAAANWSRADMLNQIQLLHSHCFDRDGSGLLVHGYDASLTAVWANAETGGSPYVWGRSLGWYLAGLVNAFDLLSKQQTNKTDVNTGKLIREIEAQIKKLCGRLVDYADRETGAWWQLPTFPGRQGNFLESSSTALFIFALLKAARLGVVSGDVVAVALRAYNYTVGHFVTRDETDGTLGYNGTVAVCSLNSTATYEYYTSRPIVANSLLGEAAFVLASLEVERLGGYVGASVALET
;
A
#
# COMPACT_ATOMS: atom_id res chain seq x y z
N MET A 1 35.06 -10.45 -34.91
CA MET A 1 33.74 -9.89 -34.55
C MET A 1 32.75 -11.04 -34.39
N LYS A 2 32.50 -11.49 -33.16
CA LYS A 2 31.43 -12.45 -32.86
C LYS A 2 30.23 -11.65 -32.37
N LEU A 3 29.16 -11.64 -33.15
CA LEU A 3 27.87 -11.09 -32.78
C LEU A 3 27.25 -11.96 -31.68
N PHE A 4 27.01 -11.39 -30.51
CA PHE A 4 26.14 -11.98 -29.49
C PHE A 4 24.70 -11.59 -29.81
N SER A 5 23.88 -12.58 -30.14
CA SER A 5 22.43 -12.47 -30.17
C SER A 5 21.90 -12.62 -28.74
N PRO A 6 21.03 -11.73 -28.22
CA PRO A 6 20.42 -11.95 -26.92
C PRO A 6 19.34 -13.01 -27.08
N LEU A 7 19.50 -14.11 -26.34
CA LEU A 7 18.50 -15.16 -26.21
C LEU A 7 17.35 -14.59 -25.36
N LEU A 8 16.22 -14.23 -25.99
CA LEU A 8 14.98 -13.91 -25.30
C LEU A 8 14.47 -15.20 -24.64
N LEU A 9 14.67 -15.33 -23.33
CA LEU A 9 14.05 -16.37 -22.53
C LEU A 9 12.54 -16.08 -22.45
N SER A 10 11.75 -16.79 -23.23
CA SER A 10 10.29 -16.75 -23.13
C SER A 10 9.84 -17.46 -21.85
N LEU A 11 9.76 -16.71 -20.75
CA LEU A 11 9.00 -17.15 -19.57
C LEU A 11 7.52 -17.17 -19.95
N SER A 12 6.99 -18.36 -20.24
CA SER A 12 5.55 -18.56 -20.35
C SER A 12 4.92 -18.42 -18.96
N VAL A 13 4.48 -17.20 -18.64
CA VAL A 13 3.62 -16.95 -17.49
C VAL A 13 2.25 -17.51 -17.83
N SER A 14 1.89 -18.67 -17.28
CA SER A 14 0.52 -19.16 -17.34
C SER A 14 -0.39 -18.10 -16.75
N ALA A 15 -1.27 -17.54 -17.58
CA ALA A 15 -2.30 -16.61 -17.14
C ALA A 15 -3.19 -17.34 -16.12
N CYS A 16 -3.02 -17.02 -14.84
CA CYS A 16 -3.98 -17.38 -13.81
C CYS A 16 -5.25 -16.55 -14.04
N ALA A 17 -6.07 -16.95 -15.01
CA ALA A 17 -7.46 -16.50 -15.07
C ALA A 17 -8.22 -17.21 -13.95
N ALA A 18 -9.11 -16.51 -13.24
CA ALA A 18 -10.07 -17.21 -12.40
C ALA A 18 -10.85 -18.21 -13.29
N ARG A 19 -11.26 -19.34 -12.71
CA ARG A 19 -11.92 -20.45 -13.44
C ARG A 19 -13.19 -20.02 -14.22
N SER A 20 -13.71 -18.83 -13.97
CA SER A 20 -14.87 -18.20 -14.63
C SER A 20 -14.53 -17.20 -15.76
N GLY A 21 -13.24 -16.98 -16.08
CA GLY A 21 -12.80 -15.95 -17.02
C GLY A 21 -12.86 -14.52 -16.47
N LYS A 22 -13.30 -14.35 -15.21
CA LYS A 22 -13.36 -13.07 -14.50
C LYS A 22 -12.01 -12.73 -13.84
N PRO A 23 -11.55 -11.46 -13.86
CA PRO A 23 -10.28 -11.10 -13.21
C PRO A 23 -10.34 -11.25 -11.69
N TYR A 24 -9.23 -11.65 -11.06
CA TYR A 24 -9.13 -11.84 -9.60
C TYR A 24 -9.42 -10.55 -8.83
N SER A 25 -9.05 -9.38 -9.36
CA SER A 25 -9.39 -8.08 -8.78
C SER A 25 -10.90 -7.94 -8.58
N THR A 26 -11.68 -8.34 -9.60
CA THR A 26 -13.13 -8.20 -9.60
C THR A 26 -13.78 -9.24 -8.69
N CYS A 27 -13.31 -10.50 -8.74
CA CYS A 27 -13.82 -11.56 -7.85
C CYS A 27 -13.59 -11.24 -6.37
N MET A 28 -12.43 -10.70 -6.01
CA MET A 28 -12.16 -10.32 -4.63
C MET A 28 -13.01 -9.12 -4.20
N ILE A 29 -13.19 -8.10 -5.05
CA ILE A 29 -14.10 -6.98 -4.73
C ILE A 29 -15.54 -7.47 -4.49
N GLU A 30 -16.06 -8.38 -5.32
CA GLU A 30 -17.41 -8.94 -5.10
C GLU A 30 -17.53 -9.68 -3.76
N SER A 31 -16.44 -10.32 -3.34
CA SER A 31 -16.38 -11.04 -2.07
C SER A 31 -16.29 -10.08 -0.88
N ILE A 32 -15.58 -8.96 -1.02
CA ILE A 32 -15.57 -7.85 -0.05
C ILE A 32 -16.98 -7.25 0.08
N ILE A 33 -17.67 -7.05 -1.06
CA ILE A 33 -19.05 -6.53 -1.11
C ILE A 33 -20.01 -7.49 -0.41
N SER A 34 -19.93 -8.80 -0.67
CA SER A 34 -20.82 -9.78 -0.04
C SER A 34 -20.64 -9.82 1.48
N ARG A 35 -19.41 -9.58 1.97
CA ARG A 35 -19.09 -9.46 3.40
C ARG A 35 -19.37 -8.10 4.01
N GLN A 36 -19.82 -7.11 3.23
CA GLN A 36 -20.11 -5.74 3.68
C GLN A 36 -18.90 -5.02 4.34
N GLN A 37 -17.68 -5.41 3.99
CA GLN A 37 -16.47 -4.86 4.60
C GLN A 37 -16.25 -3.38 4.22
N GLY A 38 -15.90 -2.55 5.19
CA GLY A 38 -15.69 -1.11 5.00
C GLY A 38 -16.97 -0.27 5.03
N VAL A 39 -18.14 -0.88 4.78
CA VAL A 39 -19.46 -0.29 5.11
C VAL A 39 -19.80 -0.61 6.57
N VAL A 40 -19.66 -1.87 6.97
CA VAL A 40 -19.70 -2.27 8.38
C VAL A 40 -18.33 -2.04 8.99
N SER A 41 -18.29 -1.24 10.05
CA SER A 41 -17.05 -0.97 10.78
C SER A 41 -16.49 -2.26 11.35
N SER A 42 -15.19 -2.49 11.15
CA SER A 42 -14.45 -3.57 11.81
C SER A 42 -14.32 -3.38 13.32
N GLY A 43 -14.57 -2.16 13.82
CA GLY A 43 -14.28 -1.75 15.19
C GLY A 43 -12.78 -1.64 15.50
N ALA A 44 -11.90 -1.87 14.51
CA ALA A 44 -10.46 -1.83 14.70
C ALA A 44 -9.93 -0.39 14.75
N ALA A 45 -8.79 -0.21 15.42
CA ALA A 45 -8.04 1.05 15.39
C ALA A 45 -7.59 1.44 13.97
N THR A 46 -7.51 0.46 13.06
CA THR A 46 -7.20 0.61 11.63
C THR A 46 -8.40 0.94 10.76
N SER A 47 -9.59 1.14 11.32
CA SER A 47 -10.83 1.34 10.55
C SER A 47 -10.72 2.47 9.50
N THR A 48 -10.00 3.56 9.80
CA THR A 48 -9.76 4.62 8.82
C THR A 48 -8.83 4.20 7.68
N LEU A 49 -7.78 3.41 7.97
CA LEU A 49 -6.90 2.84 6.94
C LEU A 49 -7.64 1.85 6.06
N GLU A 50 -8.43 0.97 6.70
CA GLU A 50 -9.22 -0.06 6.02
C GLU A 50 -10.21 0.56 5.04
N SER A 51 -11.02 1.53 5.48
CA SER A 51 -11.97 2.23 4.61
C SER A 51 -11.27 3.05 3.53
N GLY A 52 -10.17 3.74 3.86
CA GLY A 52 -9.45 4.57 2.89
C GLY A 52 -8.72 3.77 1.82
N VAL A 53 -7.99 2.71 2.19
CA VAL A 53 -7.33 1.81 1.23
C VAL A 53 -8.35 1.07 0.39
N LEU A 54 -9.47 0.59 0.96
CA LEU A 54 -10.56 0.01 0.18
C LEU A 54 -11.12 1.02 -0.81
N ALA A 55 -11.42 2.25 -0.39
CA ALA A 55 -11.97 3.28 -1.28
C ALA A 55 -11.03 3.55 -2.46
N LEU A 56 -9.74 3.76 -2.20
CA LEU A 56 -8.71 3.96 -3.24
C LEU A 56 -8.56 2.73 -4.15
N THR A 57 -8.75 1.54 -3.62
CA THR A 57 -8.72 0.28 -4.39
C THR A 57 -9.91 0.17 -5.35
N LEU A 58 -11.12 0.49 -4.88
CA LEU A 58 -12.32 0.52 -5.73
C LEU A 58 -12.21 1.61 -6.81
N GLU A 59 -11.63 2.77 -6.48
CA GLU A 59 -11.31 3.81 -7.46
C GLU A 59 -10.34 3.33 -8.53
N ALA A 60 -9.24 2.68 -8.13
CA ALA A 60 -8.28 2.13 -9.07
C ALA A 60 -8.91 1.08 -10.01
N TRP A 61 -9.86 0.28 -9.50
CA TRP A 61 -10.63 -0.65 -10.32
C TRP A 61 -11.55 0.09 -11.31
N LEU A 62 -12.28 1.12 -10.85
CA LEU A 62 -13.18 1.93 -11.69
C LEU A 62 -12.42 2.72 -12.77
N GLU A 63 -11.20 3.16 -12.50
CA GLU A 63 -10.32 3.78 -13.50
C GLU A 63 -9.85 2.79 -14.57
N GLN A 64 -9.70 1.51 -14.22
CA GLN A 64 -9.25 0.47 -15.13
C GLN A 64 -10.38 -0.12 -15.98
N HIS A 65 -11.63 -0.06 -15.50
CA HIS A 65 -12.77 -0.74 -16.13
C HIS A 65 -13.83 0.27 -16.60
N PRO A 66 -14.21 0.23 -17.90
CA PRO A 66 -15.15 1.19 -18.46
C PRO A 66 -16.56 1.06 -17.84
N VAL A 67 -17.36 2.11 -17.97
CA VAL A 67 -18.76 2.16 -17.47
C VAL A 67 -19.63 1.03 -18.04
N SER A 68 -19.30 0.51 -19.23
CA SER A 68 -19.99 -0.63 -19.86
C SER A 68 -19.72 -1.97 -19.16
N ASN A 69 -18.73 -2.06 -18.27
CA ASN A 69 -18.48 -3.26 -17.50
C ASN A 69 -19.67 -3.54 -16.56
N ALA A 70 -20.17 -4.78 -16.56
CA ALA A 70 -21.33 -5.19 -15.77
C ALA A 70 -21.19 -4.91 -14.26
N ASN A 71 -19.96 -4.92 -13.74
CA ASN A 71 -19.67 -4.66 -12.33
C ASN A 71 -19.55 -3.16 -11.99
N HIS A 72 -19.41 -2.26 -12.97
CA HIS A 72 -19.03 -0.86 -12.76
C HIS A 72 -20.01 -0.11 -11.85
N HIS A 73 -21.32 -0.20 -12.15
CA HIS A 73 -22.34 0.50 -11.38
C HIS A 73 -22.42 0.00 -9.93
N ASN A 74 -22.33 -1.32 -9.72
CA ASN A 74 -22.37 -1.90 -8.38
C ASN A 74 -21.13 -1.51 -7.55
N ILE A 75 -19.93 -1.57 -8.14
CA ILE A 75 -18.69 -1.19 -7.47
C ILE A 75 -18.66 0.31 -7.17
N SER A 76 -19.14 1.16 -8.08
CA SER A 76 -19.27 2.60 -7.84
C SER A 76 -20.25 2.91 -6.70
N ALA A 77 -21.41 2.26 -6.66
CA ALA A 77 -22.38 2.43 -5.58
C ALA A 77 -21.84 1.93 -4.22
N TYR A 78 -21.03 0.87 -4.25
CA TYR A 78 -20.40 0.37 -3.04
C TYR A 78 -19.30 1.31 -2.51
N LEU A 79 -18.49 1.88 -3.40
CA LEU A 79 -17.54 2.94 -3.04
C LEU A 79 -18.23 4.12 -2.37
N ASP A 80 -19.35 4.60 -2.93
CA ASP A 80 -20.14 5.68 -2.31
C ASP A 80 -20.62 5.29 -0.92
N SER A 81 -20.98 4.01 -0.72
CA SER A 81 -21.44 3.47 0.57
C SER A 81 -20.31 3.39 1.60
N VAL A 82 -19.10 2.96 1.20
CA VAL A 82 -17.88 2.95 2.05
C VAL A 82 -17.55 4.38 2.50
N LEU A 83 -17.54 5.34 1.58
CA LEU A 83 -17.24 6.75 1.90
C LEU A 83 -18.31 7.36 2.83
N ARG A 84 -19.59 7.13 2.56
CA ARG A 84 -20.67 7.59 3.44
C ARG A 84 -20.61 7.00 4.84
N ALA A 85 -20.22 5.72 4.96
CA ALA A 85 -20.11 5.04 6.25
C ALA A 85 -18.99 5.63 7.13
N ILE A 86 -17.87 6.07 6.52
CA ILE A 86 -16.72 6.60 7.26
C ILE A 86 -16.78 8.12 7.52
N ILE A 87 -17.49 8.90 6.70
CA ILE A 87 -17.65 10.36 6.89
C ILE A 87 -18.03 10.77 8.33
N PRO A 88 -18.97 10.08 9.04
CA PRO A 88 -19.31 10.41 10.41
C PRO A 88 -18.14 10.46 11.40
N VAL A 89 -17.04 9.73 11.15
CA VAL A 89 -15.83 9.78 11.99
C VAL A 89 -15.20 11.18 12.01
N PHE A 90 -15.39 11.96 10.94
CA PHE A 90 -14.84 13.31 10.77
C PHE A 90 -15.86 14.43 11.02
N LYS A 91 -17.05 14.10 11.57
CA LYS A 91 -18.05 15.10 11.99
C LYS A 91 -17.57 15.93 13.19
N ASN A 92 -16.65 15.39 13.98
CA ASN A 92 -16.00 16.14 15.05
C ASN A 92 -15.09 17.24 14.47
N ASN A 93 -14.68 18.17 15.31
CA ASN A 93 -13.75 19.21 14.90
C ASN A 93 -12.33 18.65 14.60
N ALA A 94 -11.50 19.47 13.95
CA ALA A 94 -10.14 19.10 13.57
C ALA A 94 -9.25 18.62 14.74
N PRO A 95 -9.30 19.20 15.95
CA PRO A 95 -8.57 18.69 17.11
C PRO A 95 -8.84 17.22 17.48
N ALA A 96 -10.10 16.77 17.42
CA ALA A 96 -10.40 15.35 17.66
C ALA A 96 -9.87 14.47 16.52
N THR A 97 -9.98 14.94 15.29
CA THR A 97 -9.51 14.22 14.10
C THR A 97 -7.99 14.09 14.05
N SER A 98 -7.23 15.07 14.57
CA SER A 98 -5.75 15.00 14.61
C SER A 98 -5.21 13.98 15.61
N LEU A 99 -6.05 13.45 16.50
CA LEU A 99 -5.72 12.35 17.39
C LEU A 99 -5.86 10.97 16.74
N LEU A 100 -6.49 10.85 15.56
CA LEU A 100 -6.53 9.61 14.78
C LEU A 100 -5.17 9.36 14.11
N PRO A 101 -4.82 8.12 13.70
CA PRO A 101 -3.58 7.90 12.95
C PRO A 101 -3.59 8.68 11.63
N LEU A 102 -2.41 8.95 11.06
CA LEU A 102 -2.28 9.56 9.73
C LEU A 102 -3.02 8.77 8.63
N ASP A 103 -3.32 7.51 8.89
CA ASP A 103 -4.18 6.62 8.11
C ASP A 103 -5.46 7.28 7.59
N ARG A 104 -6.07 8.17 8.39
CA ARG A 104 -7.29 8.92 8.02
C ARG A 104 -7.17 9.70 6.71
N LEU A 105 -5.96 10.05 6.30
CA LEU A 105 -5.72 10.86 5.11
C LEU A 105 -5.91 10.06 3.81
N SER A 106 -5.85 8.72 3.85
CA SER A 106 -6.26 7.88 2.71
C SER A 106 -7.75 8.05 2.39
N VAL A 107 -8.60 8.18 3.41
CA VAL A 107 -10.02 8.56 3.22
C VAL A 107 -10.14 9.95 2.63
N GLY A 108 -9.34 10.91 3.13
CA GLY A 108 -9.29 12.27 2.57
C GLY A 108 -8.94 12.28 1.08
N GLN A 109 -8.00 11.42 0.65
CA GLN A 109 -7.63 11.31 -0.75
C GLN A 109 -8.78 10.80 -1.62
N ALA A 110 -9.48 9.75 -1.17
CA ALA A 110 -10.65 9.22 -1.87
C ALA A 110 -11.81 10.23 -1.90
N LEU A 111 -12.03 10.98 -0.81
CA LEU A 111 -13.05 12.04 -0.79
C LEU A 111 -12.70 13.18 -1.77
N LEU A 112 -11.41 13.53 -1.92
CA LEU A 112 -10.98 14.55 -2.89
C LEU A 112 -11.27 14.12 -4.33
N SER A 113 -11.02 12.86 -4.69
CA SER A 113 -11.30 12.35 -6.04
C SER A 113 -12.81 12.30 -6.33
N LYS A 114 -13.65 12.10 -5.31
CA LYS A 114 -15.11 12.03 -5.40
C LYS A 114 -15.86 13.32 -5.07
N GLN A 115 -15.17 14.43 -4.78
CA GLN A 115 -15.82 15.64 -4.26
C GLN A 115 -16.93 16.20 -5.16
N HIS A 116 -16.80 16.06 -6.50
CA HIS A 116 -17.81 16.53 -7.45
C HIS A 116 -19.02 15.58 -7.56
N HIS A 117 -18.81 14.29 -7.29
CA HIS A 117 -19.85 13.25 -7.34
C HIS A 117 -20.63 13.16 -6.02
N LEU A 118 -19.93 13.25 -4.89
CA LEU A 118 -20.48 13.22 -3.53
C LEU A 118 -20.68 14.61 -2.95
N ALA A 119 -20.94 15.63 -3.77
CA ALA A 119 -20.98 17.06 -3.43
C ALA A 119 -22.10 17.44 -2.41
N THR A 120 -21.94 16.98 -1.18
CA THR A 120 -22.81 17.24 -0.03
C THR A 120 -22.09 18.13 0.98
N ASN A 121 -22.85 18.85 1.81
CA ASN A 121 -22.28 19.64 2.89
C ASN A 121 -21.44 18.77 3.86
N GLU A 122 -21.81 17.51 4.06
CA GLU A 122 -21.08 16.58 4.92
C GLU A 122 -19.72 16.19 4.33
N THR A 123 -19.64 15.92 3.01
CA THR A 123 -18.38 15.63 2.31
C THR A 123 -17.43 16.82 2.38
N THR A 124 -17.91 18.03 2.10
CA THR A 124 -17.11 19.26 2.17
C THR A 124 -16.60 19.53 3.58
N ALA A 125 -17.46 19.32 4.60
CA ALA A 125 -17.07 19.47 6.00
C ALA A 125 -16.00 18.44 6.39
N ALA A 126 -16.15 17.17 6.01
CA ALA A 126 -15.17 16.12 6.29
C ALA A 126 -13.80 16.42 5.64
N LEU A 127 -13.78 16.87 4.39
CA LEU A 127 -12.55 17.29 3.71
C LEU A 127 -11.87 18.48 4.42
N SER A 128 -12.64 19.48 4.82
CA SER A 128 -12.13 20.63 5.59
C SER A 128 -11.54 20.19 6.93
N THR A 129 -12.24 19.32 7.66
CA THR A 129 -11.78 18.75 8.93
C THR A 129 -10.49 17.95 8.75
N LEU A 130 -10.42 17.08 7.73
CA LEU A 130 -9.23 16.28 7.44
C LEU A 130 -8.02 17.16 7.10
N ASN A 131 -8.20 18.18 6.26
CA ASN A 131 -7.15 19.11 5.90
C ASN A 131 -6.64 19.89 7.13
N THR A 132 -7.55 20.45 7.92
CA THR A 132 -7.21 21.17 9.15
C THR A 132 -6.54 20.24 10.18
N SER A 133 -6.96 18.97 10.25
CA SER A 133 -6.35 17.99 11.16
C SER A 133 -4.88 17.71 10.83
N LEU A 134 -4.49 17.79 9.56
CA LEU A 134 -3.10 17.64 9.13
C LEU A 134 -2.29 18.90 9.45
N GLU A 135 -2.88 20.08 9.31
CA GLU A 135 -2.23 21.35 9.67
C GLU A 135 -1.82 21.39 11.14
N ILE A 136 -2.71 20.92 12.02
CA ILE A 136 -2.47 20.87 13.47
C ILE A 136 -1.84 19.55 13.94
N GLN A 137 -1.46 18.65 13.01
CA GLN A 137 -0.83 17.39 13.38
C GLN A 137 0.46 17.68 14.14
N LYS A 138 0.63 17.02 15.29
CA LYS A 138 1.84 17.17 16.11
C LYS A 138 3.08 16.75 15.32
N ARG A 139 4.18 17.43 15.56
CA ARG A 139 5.48 17.18 14.95
C ARG A 139 6.55 17.00 16.01
N ASN A 140 7.54 16.17 15.73
CA ASN A 140 8.70 15.97 16.59
C ASN A 140 9.75 17.08 16.40
N GLY A 141 10.84 17.03 17.18
CA GLY A 141 11.90 18.05 17.13
C GLY A 141 12.58 18.23 15.77
N TYR A 142 12.49 17.24 14.87
CA TYR A 142 13.00 17.33 13.50
C TYR A 142 11.96 17.86 12.49
N GLY A 143 10.73 18.12 12.94
CA GLY A 143 9.61 18.52 12.06
C GLY A 143 8.86 17.35 11.42
N GLY A 144 9.17 16.11 11.82
CA GLY A 144 8.48 14.90 11.36
C GLY A 144 7.09 14.75 11.98
N LEU A 145 6.09 14.42 11.17
CA LEU A 145 4.72 14.19 11.63
C LEU A 145 4.67 13.03 12.61
N TRP A 146 4.00 13.22 13.75
CA TRP A 146 3.65 12.10 14.62
C TRP A 146 2.65 11.21 13.87
N TYR A 147 2.91 9.91 13.82
CA TYR A 147 2.03 8.97 13.13
C TYR A 147 0.66 8.87 13.80
N TYR A 148 0.66 8.87 15.14
CA TYR A 148 -0.54 8.73 15.96
C TYR A 148 -0.39 9.54 17.26
N VAL A 149 -1.10 9.15 18.33
CA VAL A 149 -1.03 9.82 19.65
C VAL A 149 0.30 9.63 20.38
N TYR A 150 1.18 8.74 19.89
CA TYR A 150 2.46 8.44 20.52
C TYR A 150 3.47 9.59 20.34
N PRO A 151 3.98 10.17 21.44
CA PRO A 151 4.88 11.32 21.35
C PRO A 151 6.17 11.04 20.60
N ASN A 152 6.52 11.96 19.70
CA ASN A 152 7.76 11.98 18.93
C ASN A 152 7.95 10.85 17.91
N TRP A 153 6.94 9.98 17.73
CA TRP A 153 7.08 8.78 16.90
C TRP A 153 6.52 8.97 15.50
N SER A 154 7.33 8.61 14.50
CA SER A 154 6.94 8.61 13.09
C SER A 154 7.10 7.21 12.51
N TYR A 155 6.06 6.70 11.86
CA TYR A 155 6.02 5.34 11.30
C TYR A 155 6.00 5.41 9.77
N LEU A 156 6.53 4.39 9.11
CA LEU A 156 6.42 4.26 7.66
C LEU A 156 4.97 4.08 7.18
N ASP A 157 4.13 3.46 8.00
CA ASP A 157 2.73 3.09 7.71
C ASP A 157 1.91 4.28 7.21
N GLY A 158 2.11 5.46 7.80
CA GLY A 158 1.37 6.67 7.44
C GLY A 158 1.62 7.16 6.01
N VAL A 159 2.73 6.77 5.37
CA VAL A 159 3.15 7.30 4.06
C VAL A 159 2.17 6.92 2.95
N VAL A 160 1.52 5.75 3.02
CA VAL A 160 0.46 5.38 2.07
C VAL A 160 -0.70 6.37 2.08
N SER A 161 -0.92 7.03 3.22
CA SER A 161 -2.05 7.93 3.45
C SER A 161 -1.66 9.38 3.28
N PHE A 162 -0.68 9.89 4.04
CA PHE A 162 -0.41 11.33 4.07
C PHE A 162 0.27 11.82 2.79
N LEU A 163 1.19 11.04 2.18
CA LEU A 163 2.00 11.55 1.08
C LEU A 163 1.18 11.70 -0.21
N PRO A 164 0.39 10.70 -0.65
CA PRO A 164 -0.55 10.88 -1.76
C PRO A 164 -1.65 11.91 -1.48
N TYR A 165 -2.16 11.98 -0.23
CA TYR A 165 -3.12 13.03 0.15
C TYR A 165 -2.53 14.42 0.00
N MET A 166 -1.33 14.67 0.54
CA MET A 166 -0.60 15.94 0.39
C MET A 166 -0.35 16.26 -1.08
N ALA A 167 -0.07 15.26 -1.92
CA ALA A 167 0.06 15.43 -3.37
C ALA A 167 -1.25 15.95 -4.00
N ALA A 168 -2.36 15.25 -3.73
CA ALA A 168 -3.69 15.55 -4.26
C ALA A 168 -4.27 16.88 -3.75
N ALA A 169 -4.08 17.18 -2.46
CA ALA A 169 -4.53 18.40 -1.79
C ALA A 169 -3.58 19.60 -1.97
N ASN A 170 -2.55 19.47 -2.83
CA ASN A 170 -1.59 20.52 -3.16
C ASN A 170 -0.87 21.15 -1.95
N TRP A 171 -0.46 20.30 -1.00
CA TRP A 171 0.36 20.72 0.16
C TRP A 171 1.79 21.08 -0.24
N SER A 172 2.49 21.77 0.67
CA SER A 172 3.88 22.18 0.50
C SER A 172 4.78 21.02 0.09
N ARG A 173 5.40 21.14 -1.11
CA ARG A 173 6.33 20.14 -1.64
C ARG A 173 7.61 20.04 -0.80
N ALA A 174 8.00 21.14 -0.14
CA ALA A 174 9.10 21.15 0.81
C ALA A 174 8.79 20.33 2.07
N ASP A 175 7.56 20.42 2.59
CA ASP A 175 7.16 19.63 3.76
C ASP A 175 7.06 18.15 3.39
N MET A 176 6.45 17.81 2.24
CA MET A 176 6.44 16.44 1.74
C MET A 176 7.85 15.84 1.61
N LEU A 177 8.79 16.61 1.06
CA LEU A 177 10.19 16.21 0.93
C LEU A 177 10.83 15.98 2.31
N ASN A 178 10.60 16.88 3.25
CA ASN A 178 11.09 16.73 4.63
C ASN A 178 10.55 15.46 5.29
N GLN A 179 9.26 15.15 5.14
CA GLN A 179 8.65 13.96 5.76
C GLN A 179 9.30 12.66 5.26
N ILE A 180 9.49 12.50 3.96
CA ILE A 180 10.10 11.28 3.41
C ILE A 180 11.60 11.20 3.69
N GLN A 181 12.30 12.34 3.75
CA GLN A 181 13.72 12.37 4.09
C GLN A 181 13.97 12.01 5.55
N LEU A 182 13.13 12.47 6.48
CA LEU A 182 13.24 12.10 7.90
C LEU A 182 12.96 10.61 8.13
N LEU A 183 11.90 10.07 7.54
CA LEU A 183 11.63 8.64 7.64
C LEU A 183 12.79 7.83 7.05
N HIS A 184 13.32 8.24 5.89
CA HIS A 184 14.47 7.56 5.31
C HIS A 184 15.73 7.72 6.18
N SER A 185 16.06 8.90 6.71
CA SER A 185 17.29 9.08 7.49
C SER A 185 17.30 8.30 8.79
N HIS A 186 16.15 8.20 9.46
CA HIS A 186 16.04 7.56 10.77
C HIS A 186 15.72 6.06 10.69
N CYS A 187 15.04 5.60 9.64
CA CYS A 187 14.67 4.20 9.49
C CYS A 187 15.54 3.41 8.51
N PHE A 188 16.37 4.05 7.69
CA PHE A 188 17.17 3.32 6.69
C PHE A 188 18.31 2.53 7.35
N ASP A 189 18.22 1.20 7.25
CA ASP A 189 19.21 0.27 7.75
C ASP A 189 20.40 0.19 6.77
N ARG A 190 21.29 1.20 6.87
CA ARG A 190 22.41 1.41 5.94
C ARG A 190 23.45 0.30 6.00
N ASP A 191 23.75 -0.19 7.20
CA ASP A 191 24.84 -1.13 7.43
C ASP A 191 24.37 -2.59 7.40
N GLY A 192 23.05 -2.81 7.28
CA GLY A 192 22.45 -4.12 7.14
C GLY A 192 21.72 -4.29 5.82
N SER A 193 20.40 -4.23 5.88
CA SER A 193 19.52 -4.70 4.81
C SER A 193 19.41 -3.76 3.62
N GLY A 194 19.69 -2.47 3.77
CA GLY A 194 19.34 -1.47 2.77
C GLY A 194 17.82 -1.31 2.58
N LEU A 195 17.04 -1.69 3.58
CA LEU A 195 15.59 -1.44 3.69
C LEU A 195 15.31 -0.47 4.84
N LEU A 196 14.03 -0.13 5.06
CA LEU A 196 13.63 0.73 6.17
C LEU A 196 12.96 -0.09 7.28
N VAL A 197 13.33 0.18 8.53
CA VAL A 197 12.66 -0.36 9.73
C VAL A 197 11.33 0.37 9.99
N HIS A 198 10.42 -0.25 10.76
CA HIS A 198 9.02 0.16 10.93
C HIS A 198 8.80 1.66 11.24
N GLY A 199 9.63 2.28 12.08
CA GLY A 199 9.49 3.68 12.45
C GLY A 199 10.62 4.15 13.34
N TYR A 200 10.57 5.41 13.78
CA TYR A 200 11.55 5.98 14.68
C TYR A 200 10.92 6.80 15.82
N ASP A 201 11.60 6.84 16.96
CA ASP A 201 11.35 7.76 18.06
C ASP A 201 12.37 8.91 18.03
N ALA A 202 11.91 10.12 17.74
CA ALA A 202 12.79 11.29 17.68
C ALA A 202 13.42 11.67 19.03
N SER A 203 12.80 11.27 20.15
CA SER A 203 13.34 11.49 21.49
C SER A 203 14.33 10.42 21.96
N LEU A 204 14.51 9.33 21.21
CA LEU A 204 15.42 8.22 21.55
C LEU A 204 15.11 7.56 22.91
N THR A 205 13.85 7.66 23.36
CA THR A 205 13.42 7.22 24.70
C THR A 205 12.68 5.90 24.69
N ALA A 206 12.09 5.51 23.56
CA ALA A 206 11.38 4.25 23.45
C ALA A 206 12.35 3.08 23.66
N VAL A 207 11.88 2.02 24.33
CA VAL A 207 12.72 0.85 24.68
C VAL A 207 13.32 0.12 23.48
N TRP A 208 12.74 0.32 22.30
CA TRP A 208 13.16 -0.28 21.03
C TRP A 208 13.97 0.69 20.16
N ALA A 209 14.09 1.95 20.55
CA ALA A 209 14.72 2.97 19.73
C ALA A 209 16.24 2.75 19.68
N ASN A 210 16.78 2.72 18.47
CA ASN A 210 18.22 2.81 18.27
C ASN A 210 18.75 4.11 18.89
N ALA A 211 19.87 4.03 19.63
CA ALA A 211 20.40 5.15 20.39
C ALA A 211 20.93 6.32 19.54
N GLU A 212 21.17 6.11 18.25
CA GLU A 212 21.66 7.14 17.33
C GLU A 212 20.56 7.60 16.38
N THR A 213 19.84 6.66 15.76
CA THR A 213 18.87 6.96 14.71
C THR A 213 17.44 7.08 15.24
N GLY A 214 17.15 6.53 16.42
CA GLY A 214 15.78 6.39 16.93
C GLY A 214 14.98 5.29 16.24
N GLY A 215 15.52 4.65 15.19
CA GLY A 215 14.85 3.62 14.41
C GLY A 215 14.55 2.35 15.22
N SER A 216 13.42 1.72 14.90
CA SER A 216 13.02 0.42 15.46
C SER A 216 13.92 -0.73 14.99
N PRO A 217 13.95 -1.89 15.67
CA PRO A 217 14.97 -2.91 15.40
C PRO A 217 14.72 -3.79 14.17
N TYR A 218 13.51 -3.80 13.60
CA TYR A 218 13.13 -4.74 12.54
C TYR A 218 12.48 -4.06 11.33
N VAL A 219 12.81 -4.58 10.15
CA VAL A 219 12.07 -4.33 8.92
C VAL A 219 10.79 -5.17 8.98
N TRP A 220 9.66 -4.53 9.26
CA TRP A 220 8.36 -5.17 9.18
C TRP A 220 7.78 -5.02 7.77
N GLY A 221 7.49 -6.16 7.13
CA GLY A 221 7.11 -6.22 5.72
C GLY A 221 5.95 -5.30 5.35
N ARG A 222 4.85 -5.31 6.12
CA ARG A 222 3.67 -4.50 5.77
C ARG A 222 3.91 -3.01 5.95
N SER A 223 4.65 -2.60 6.97
CA SER A 223 5.02 -1.19 7.17
C SER A 223 5.87 -0.66 6.01
N LEU A 224 6.87 -1.44 5.57
CA LEU A 224 7.65 -1.12 4.37
C LEU A 224 6.79 -1.15 3.10
N GLY A 225 5.82 -2.06 3.01
CA GLY A 225 4.86 -2.14 1.90
C GLY A 225 4.02 -0.86 1.78
N TRP A 226 3.50 -0.35 2.90
CA TRP A 226 2.78 0.92 2.94
C TRP A 226 3.66 2.11 2.55
N TYR A 227 4.90 2.12 3.00
CA TYR A 227 5.88 3.12 2.58
C TYR A 227 6.01 3.18 1.07
N LEU A 228 6.33 2.03 0.46
CA LEU A 228 6.61 1.95 -0.96
C LEU A 228 5.34 2.19 -1.80
N ALA A 229 4.19 1.68 -1.36
CA ALA A 229 2.89 1.97 -1.98
C ALA A 229 2.56 3.48 -1.97
N GLY A 230 2.84 4.17 -0.86
CA GLY A 230 2.68 5.61 -0.75
C GLY A 230 3.61 6.39 -1.68
N LEU A 231 4.89 5.98 -1.77
CA LEU A 231 5.86 6.58 -2.69
C LEU A 231 5.42 6.45 -4.15
N VAL A 232 5.05 5.24 -4.63
CA VAL A 232 4.66 5.04 -6.03
C VAL A 232 3.35 5.75 -6.38
N ASN A 233 2.40 5.84 -5.42
CA ASN A 233 1.16 6.59 -5.62
C ASN A 233 1.39 8.10 -5.69
N ALA A 234 2.22 8.64 -4.78
CA ALA A 234 2.58 10.05 -4.82
C ALA A 234 3.37 10.40 -6.09
N PHE A 235 4.29 9.53 -6.52
CA PHE A 235 5.02 9.70 -7.78
C PHE A 235 4.09 9.79 -8.99
N ASP A 236 3.11 8.88 -9.10
CA ASP A 236 2.11 8.85 -10.17
C ASP A 236 1.28 10.15 -10.19
N LEU A 237 0.76 10.57 -9.02
CA LEU A 237 -0.01 11.81 -8.88
C LEU A 237 0.79 13.06 -9.26
N LEU A 238 2.01 13.21 -8.71
CA LEU A 238 2.87 14.37 -8.97
C LEU A 238 3.31 14.41 -10.45
N SER A 239 3.56 13.26 -11.07
CA SER A 239 3.93 13.16 -12.48
C SER A 239 2.80 13.57 -13.41
N LYS A 240 1.55 13.20 -13.08
CA LYS A 240 0.34 13.58 -13.84
C LYS A 240 0.00 15.06 -13.68
N GLN A 241 0.24 15.65 -12.51
CA GLN A 241 -0.16 17.02 -12.22
C GLN A 241 0.53 18.06 -13.12
N GLN A 242 1.70 17.79 -13.72
CA GLN A 242 2.44 18.66 -14.69
C GLN A 242 2.46 20.18 -14.42
N THR A 243 2.09 20.64 -13.23
CA THR A 243 1.97 22.05 -12.88
C THR A 243 3.30 22.54 -12.34
N ASN A 244 3.90 23.49 -13.06
CA ASN A 244 5.09 24.25 -12.68
C ASN A 244 6.32 23.40 -12.31
N LYS A 245 6.97 22.81 -13.33
CA LYS A 245 8.39 22.40 -13.27
C LYS A 245 9.36 23.52 -12.82
N THR A 246 8.85 24.74 -12.59
CA THR A 246 9.58 25.88 -12.06
C THR A 246 9.70 25.87 -10.53
N ASP A 247 8.89 25.11 -9.78
CA ASP A 247 9.12 24.92 -8.35
C ASP A 247 10.27 23.91 -8.11
N VAL A 248 11.39 24.43 -7.61
CA VAL A 248 12.58 23.67 -7.26
C VAL A 248 12.27 22.53 -6.28
N ASN A 249 11.30 22.73 -5.37
CA ASN A 249 10.93 21.71 -4.38
C ASN A 249 10.17 20.55 -5.00
N THR A 250 9.29 20.78 -5.98
CA THR A 250 8.64 19.71 -6.76
C THR A 250 9.67 18.82 -7.43
N GLY A 251 10.68 19.40 -8.09
CA GLY A 251 11.74 18.64 -8.74
C GLY A 251 12.60 17.83 -7.75
N LYS A 252 12.91 18.39 -6.58
CA LYS A 252 13.64 17.67 -5.52
C LYS A 252 12.82 16.52 -4.95
N LEU A 253 11.54 16.76 -4.65
CA LEU A 253 10.60 15.76 -4.14
C LEU A 253 10.46 14.57 -5.09
N ILE A 254 10.20 14.81 -6.38
CA ILE A 254 10.04 13.74 -7.37
C ILE A 254 11.32 12.91 -7.47
N ARG A 255 12.50 13.54 -7.52
CA ARG A 255 13.79 12.82 -7.57
C ARG A 255 14.07 12.01 -6.31
N GLU A 256 13.73 12.54 -5.13
CA GLU A 256 13.88 11.81 -3.87
C GLU A 256 12.98 10.57 -3.85
N ILE A 257 11.70 10.73 -4.19
CA ILE A 257 10.73 9.62 -4.28
C ILE A 257 11.23 8.57 -5.28
N GLU A 258 11.65 8.99 -6.48
CA GLU A 258 12.16 8.10 -7.52
C GLU A 258 13.40 7.31 -7.06
N ALA A 259 14.35 7.98 -6.39
CA ALA A 259 15.57 7.36 -5.88
C ALA A 259 15.26 6.29 -4.82
N GLN A 260 14.33 6.59 -3.91
CA GLN A 260 13.91 5.64 -2.88
C GLN A 260 13.14 4.46 -3.48
N ILE A 261 12.23 4.68 -4.43
CA ILE A 261 11.53 3.60 -5.16
C ILE A 261 12.56 2.68 -5.83
N LYS A 262 13.49 3.23 -6.62
CA LYS A 262 14.52 2.45 -7.32
C LYS A 262 15.31 1.57 -6.36
N LYS A 263 15.78 2.14 -5.26
CA LYS A 263 16.58 1.43 -4.26
C LYS A 263 15.78 0.33 -3.57
N LEU A 264 14.58 0.65 -3.09
CA LEU A 264 13.76 -0.31 -2.35
C LEU A 264 13.24 -1.44 -3.23
N CYS A 265 12.84 -1.15 -4.48
CA CYS A 265 12.47 -2.20 -5.43
C CYS A 265 13.64 -3.16 -5.70
N GLY A 266 14.86 -2.64 -5.89
CA GLY A 266 16.05 -3.47 -6.08
C GLY A 266 16.32 -4.37 -4.86
N ARG A 267 16.25 -3.82 -3.65
CA ARG A 267 16.46 -4.61 -2.43
C ARG A 267 15.33 -5.60 -2.16
N LEU A 268 14.08 -5.27 -2.47
CA LEU A 268 12.97 -6.23 -2.35
C LEU A 268 13.13 -7.42 -3.30
N VAL A 269 13.68 -7.22 -4.51
CA VAL A 269 14.05 -8.33 -5.40
C VAL A 269 15.08 -9.24 -4.74
N ASP A 270 16.09 -8.68 -4.07
CA ASP A 270 17.12 -9.47 -3.37
C ASP A 270 16.56 -10.27 -2.17
N TYR A 271 15.53 -9.74 -1.49
CA TYR A 271 14.88 -10.37 -0.33
C TYR A 271 13.64 -11.20 -0.66
N ALA A 272 13.26 -11.30 -1.93
CA ALA A 272 12.19 -12.20 -2.34
C ALA A 272 12.60 -13.64 -2.07
N ASP A 273 11.71 -14.43 -1.50
CA ASP A 273 11.93 -15.85 -1.33
C ASP A 273 12.15 -16.52 -2.70
N ARG A 274 13.22 -17.32 -2.82
CA ARG A 274 13.68 -17.79 -4.15
C ARG A 274 12.70 -18.77 -4.80
N GLU A 275 11.98 -19.55 -4.00
CA GLU A 275 11.05 -20.56 -4.50
C GLU A 275 9.70 -19.93 -4.84
N THR A 276 9.19 -19.10 -3.94
CA THR A 276 7.83 -18.57 -4.01
C THR A 276 7.74 -17.18 -4.63
N GLY A 277 8.81 -16.40 -4.57
CA GLY A 277 8.82 -14.97 -4.86
C GLY A 277 8.19 -14.09 -3.78
N ALA A 278 7.52 -14.67 -2.78
CA ALA A 278 6.85 -13.95 -1.71
C ALA A 278 7.84 -13.41 -0.67
N TRP A 279 7.35 -12.61 0.27
CA TRP A 279 8.18 -12.04 1.34
C TRP A 279 7.74 -12.52 2.71
N TRP A 280 8.75 -12.66 3.57
CA TRP A 280 8.57 -12.99 4.98
C TRP A 280 8.02 -11.79 5.76
N GLN A 281 7.25 -12.04 6.82
CA GLN A 281 6.72 -11.03 7.76
C GLN A 281 7.82 -10.07 8.23
N LEU A 282 9.00 -10.61 8.53
CA LEU A 282 10.25 -9.86 8.63
C LEU A 282 11.16 -10.25 7.46
N PRO A 283 11.23 -9.45 6.36
CA PRO A 283 11.92 -9.83 5.12
C PRO A 283 13.41 -10.14 5.30
N THR A 284 14.04 -9.54 6.30
CA THR A 284 15.48 -9.67 6.55
C THR A 284 15.85 -10.90 7.38
N PHE A 285 14.88 -11.73 7.77
CA PHE A 285 15.07 -12.95 8.57
C PHE A 285 14.42 -14.19 7.93
N PRO A 286 14.73 -14.51 6.65
CA PRO A 286 14.11 -15.63 5.96
C PRO A 286 14.45 -16.96 6.66
N GLY A 287 13.46 -17.85 6.79
CA GLY A 287 13.63 -19.18 7.39
C GLY A 287 13.90 -19.20 8.90
N ARG A 288 13.99 -18.05 9.58
CA ARG A 288 14.12 -18.01 11.03
C ARG A 288 12.84 -18.53 11.68
N GLN A 289 12.99 -19.39 12.70
CA GLN A 289 11.85 -20.01 13.38
C GLN A 289 10.81 -18.98 13.82
N GLY A 290 9.53 -19.28 13.56
CA GLY A 290 8.40 -18.41 13.87
C GLY A 290 8.11 -17.34 12.80
N ASN A 291 9.05 -17.00 11.92
CA ASN A 291 8.75 -16.16 10.76
C ASN A 291 7.90 -16.95 9.76
N PHE A 292 7.18 -16.23 8.91
CA PHE A 292 6.30 -16.82 7.90
C PHE A 292 6.20 -15.91 6.68
N LEU A 293 5.87 -16.48 5.52
CA LEU A 293 5.50 -15.69 4.34
C LEU A 293 4.17 -14.99 4.60
N GLU A 294 4.16 -13.66 4.51
CA GLU A 294 3.02 -12.84 4.94
C GLU A 294 2.32 -12.23 3.74
N SER A 295 0.99 -12.38 3.68
CA SER A 295 0.26 -12.16 2.45
C SER A 295 0.05 -10.69 2.11
N SER A 296 -0.21 -9.83 3.11
CA SER A 296 -0.49 -8.42 2.84
C SER A 296 0.75 -7.63 2.40
N SER A 297 1.91 -7.84 3.02
CA SER A 297 3.18 -7.27 2.60
C SER A 297 3.60 -7.77 1.23
N THR A 298 3.44 -9.08 0.97
CA THR A 298 3.68 -9.66 -0.35
C THR A 298 2.80 -8.98 -1.42
N ALA A 299 1.50 -8.82 -1.16
CA ALA A 299 0.60 -8.13 -2.09
C ALA A 299 0.99 -6.66 -2.30
N LEU A 300 1.37 -5.94 -1.25
CA LEU A 300 1.83 -4.55 -1.36
C LEU A 300 3.13 -4.42 -2.16
N PHE A 301 4.06 -5.35 -1.98
CA PHE A 301 5.29 -5.38 -2.76
C PHE A 301 5.00 -5.71 -4.22
N ILE A 302 4.13 -6.67 -4.53
CA ILE A 302 3.70 -6.93 -5.91
C ILE A 302 3.11 -5.67 -6.53
N PHE A 303 2.14 -5.04 -5.87
CA PHE A 303 1.53 -3.79 -6.32
C PHE A 303 2.58 -2.73 -6.62
N ALA A 304 3.48 -2.45 -5.66
CA ALA A 304 4.41 -1.35 -5.80
C ALA A 304 5.53 -1.63 -6.82
N LEU A 305 6.02 -2.87 -6.89
CA LEU A 305 7.01 -3.31 -7.89
C LEU A 305 6.44 -3.18 -9.31
N LEU A 306 5.23 -3.70 -9.54
CA LEU A 306 4.59 -3.63 -10.85
C LEU A 306 4.19 -2.22 -11.24
N LYS A 307 3.65 -1.43 -10.30
CA LYS A 307 3.32 -0.02 -10.53
C LYS A 307 4.58 0.80 -10.84
N ALA A 308 5.68 0.60 -10.12
CA ALA A 308 6.95 1.28 -10.38
C ALA A 308 7.51 0.92 -11.78
N ALA A 309 7.39 -0.35 -12.19
CA ALA A 309 7.78 -0.79 -13.53
C ALA A 309 6.90 -0.15 -14.62
N ARG A 310 5.57 -0.13 -14.43
CA ARG A 310 4.61 0.52 -15.34
C ARG A 310 4.86 2.02 -15.49
N LEU A 311 5.30 2.68 -14.42
CA LEU A 311 5.66 4.10 -14.41
C LEU A 311 7.07 4.37 -14.97
N GLY A 312 7.81 3.33 -15.39
CA GLY A 312 9.15 3.45 -15.96
C GLY A 312 10.24 3.81 -14.95
N VAL A 313 9.96 3.72 -13.65
CA VAL A 313 10.91 4.05 -12.58
C VAL A 313 11.95 2.94 -12.40
N VAL A 314 11.54 1.68 -12.58
CA VAL A 314 12.39 0.49 -12.46
C VAL A 314 12.22 -0.43 -13.68
N SER A 315 13.21 -1.27 -13.91
CA SER A 315 13.25 -2.26 -15.00
C SER A 315 13.99 -3.53 -14.54
N GLY A 316 14.16 -4.50 -15.44
CA GLY A 316 14.85 -5.76 -15.14
C GLY A 316 13.96 -6.80 -14.48
N ASP A 317 14.51 -7.56 -13.54
CA ASP A 317 13.87 -8.75 -12.95
C ASP A 317 12.67 -8.43 -12.03
N VAL A 318 12.41 -7.15 -11.76
CA VAL A 318 11.31 -6.66 -10.92
C VAL A 318 9.96 -7.28 -11.32
N VAL A 319 9.63 -7.25 -12.61
CA VAL A 319 8.35 -7.78 -13.11
C VAL A 319 8.29 -9.30 -12.96
N ALA A 320 9.38 -10.00 -13.27
CA ALA A 320 9.43 -11.46 -13.17
C ALA A 320 9.30 -11.94 -11.72
N VAL A 321 9.94 -11.27 -10.76
CA VAL A 321 9.81 -11.56 -9.32
C VAL A 321 8.40 -11.29 -8.83
N ALA A 322 7.83 -10.13 -9.17
CA ALA A 322 6.46 -9.79 -8.77
C ALA A 322 5.42 -10.77 -9.33
N LEU A 323 5.56 -11.23 -10.58
CA LEU A 323 4.66 -12.23 -11.17
C LEU A 323 4.79 -13.61 -10.51
N ARG A 324 6.01 -14.02 -10.12
CA ARG A 324 6.22 -15.25 -9.34
C ARG A 324 5.51 -15.18 -8.00
N ALA A 325 5.71 -14.07 -7.28
CA ALA A 325 5.05 -13.80 -6.01
C ALA A 325 3.51 -13.76 -6.13
N TYR A 326 3.01 -13.20 -7.23
CA TYR A 326 1.57 -13.16 -7.51
C TYR A 326 1.00 -14.56 -7.74
N ASN A 327 1.67 -15.41 -8.52
CA ASN A 327 1.25 -16.80 -8.72
C ASN A 327 1.24 -17.58 -7.40
N TYR A 328 2.25 -17.38 -6.55
CA TYR A 328 2.24 -17.96 -5.20
C TYR A 328 1.07 -17.44 -4.37
N THR A 329 0.82 -16.13 -4.38
CA THR A 329 -0.29 -15.48 -3.66
C THR A 329 -1.64 -16.07 -4.07
N VAL A 330 -1.89 -16.23 -5.37
CA VAL A 330 -3.12 -16.84 -5.89
C VAL A 330 -3.24 -18.31 -5.48
N GLY A 331 -2.14 -19.06 -5.49
CA GLY A 331 -2.16 -20.49 -5.14
C GLY A 331 -2.25 -20.79 -3.64
N HIS A 332 -1.82 -19.87 -2.76
CA HIS A 332 -1.62 -20.16 -1.33
C HIS A 332 -2.35 -19.22 -0.37
N PHE A 333 -2.59 -17.97 -0.77
CA PHE A 333 -3.25 -16.98 0.09
C PHE A 333 -4.70 -16.73 -0.31
N VAL A 334 -5.04 -16.85 -1.60
CA VAL A 334 -6.44 -16.78 -2.04
C VAL A 334 -7.14 -18.10 -1.74
N THR A 335 -8.20 -18.04 -0.95
CA THR A 335 -9.07 -19.19 -0.67
C THR A 335 -10.39 -19.05 -1.42
N ARG A 336 -11.16 -20.12 -1.48
CA ARG A 336 -12.49 -20.11 -2.06
C ARG A 336 -13.47 -20.75 -1.08
N ASP A 337 -14.57 -20.07 -0.83
CA ASP A 337 -15.69 -20.64 -0.10
C ASP A 337 -16.43 -21.62 -1.02
N GLU A 338 -16.58 -22.87 -0.58
CA GLU A 338 -17.21 -23.92 -1.38
C GLU A 338 -18.74 -23.80 -1.43
N THR A 339 -19.34 -23.04 -0.50
CA THR A 339 -20.79 -22.92 -0.39
C THR A 339 -21.36 -21.83 -1.31
N ASP A 340 -20.73 -20.66 -1.37
CA ASP A 340 -21.19 -19.53 -2.17
C ASP A 340 -20.24 -19.14 -3.33
N GLY A 341 -19.05 -19.76 -3.38
CA GLY A 341 -18.07 -19.55 -4.43
C GLY A 341 -17.29 -18.24 -4.32
N THR A 342 -17.47 -17.47 -3.23
CA THR A 342 -16.73 -16.23 -2.96
C THR A 342 -15.25 -16.52 -2.68
N LEU A 343 -14.41 -15.53 -2.91
CA LEU A 343 -13.00 -15.59 -2.56
C LEU A 343 -12.78 -15.14 -1.12
N GLY A 344 -11.86 -15.82 -0.44
CA GLY A 344 -11.26 -15.38 0.81
C GLY A 344 -9.77 -15.07 0.63
N TYR A 345 -9.17 -14.49 1.66
CA TYR A 345 -7.76 -14.14 1.68
C TYR A 345 -7.13 -14.45 3.04
N ASN A 346 -6.15 -15.36 3.07
CA ASN A 346 -5.50 -15.83 4.29
C ASN A 346 -4.06 -15.31 4.41
N GLY A 347 -3.38 -15.60 5.53
CA GLY A 347 -1.97 -15.27 5.74
C GLY A 347 -1.69 -13.81 6.08
N THR A 348 -2.73 -13.00 6.31
CA THR A 348 -2.56 -11.60 6.68
C THR A 348 -2.32 -11.48 8.18
N VAL A 349 -1.19 -10.93 8.60
CA VAL A 349 -0.91 -10.72 10.02
C VAL A 349 -1.82 -9.63 10.61
N ALA A 350 -2.21 -9.72 11.87
CA ALA A 350 -2.84 -8.63 12.60
C ALA A 350 -1.88 -7.43 12.72
N VAL A 351 -2.40 -6.27 13.11
CA VAL A 351 -1.60 -5.04 13.21
C VAL A 351 -0.46 -5.22 14.22
N CYS A 352 0.74 -4.83 13.80
CA CYS A 352 1.90 -4.61 14.65
C CYS A 352 2.03 -3.10 14.90
N SER A 353 2.45 -2.70 16.09
CA SER A 353 2.68 -1.30 16.47
C SER A 353 3.95 -1.20 17.31
N LEU A 354 4.66 -0.08 17.20
CA LEU A 354 5.79 0.22 18.09
C LEU A 354 5.37 0.62 19.50
N ASN A 355 4.07 0.76 19.79
CA ASN A 355 3.59 0.80 21.17
C ASN A 355 3.58 -0.62 21.77
N SER A 356 4.77 -1.21 21.82
CA SER A 356 5.09 -2.56 22.23
C SER A 356 6.57 -2.64 22.56
N THR A 357 7.07 -3.85 22.85
CA THR A 357 8.52 -4.10 22.97
C THR A 357 9.24 -4.15 21.62
N ALA A 358 8.51 -4.19 20.51
CA ALA A 358 9.03 -4.33 19.14
C ALA A 358 10.08 -5.45 18.98
N THR A 359 9.98 -6.53 19.76
CA THR A 359 10.86 -7.69 19.64
C THR A 359 10.54 -8.51 18.40
N TYR A 360 11.45 -9.40 18.01
CA TYR A 360 11.21 -10.35 16.92
C TYR A 360 9.91 -11.15 17.17
N GLU A 361 9.77 -11.66 18.39
CA GLU A 361 8.62 -12.46 18.82
C GLU A 361 7.33 -11.65 18.75
N TYR A 362 7.38 -10.36 19.11
CA TYR A 362 6.21 -9.48 18.98
C TYR A 362 5.69 -9.44 17.54
N TYR A 363 6.58 -9.31 16.54
CA TYR A 363 6.18 -9.27 15.13
C TYR A 363 5.72 -10.61 14.59
N THR A 364 6.36 -11.71 14.99
CA THR A 364 6.11 -13.04 14.43
C THR A 364 5.02 -13.82 15.16
N SER A 365 4.64 -13.43 16.38
CA SER A 365 3.57 -14.08 17.14
C SER A 365 2.22 -13.38 17.05
N ARG A 366 2.09 -12.32 16.24
CA ARG A 366 0.80 -11.67 16.03
C ARG A 366 -0.17 -12.65 15.34
N PRO A 367 -1.47 -12.63 15.70
CA PRO A 367 -2.46 -13.48 15.06
C PRO A 367 -2.49 -13.28 13.55
N ILE A 368 -2.81 -14.34 12.79
CA ILE A 368 -3.18 -14.24 11.38
C ILE A 368 -4.70 -14.04 11.31
N VAL A 369 -5.13 -13.07 10.52
CA VAL A 369 -6.54 -12.66 10.36
C VAL A 369 -6.98 -13.00 8.95
N ALA A 370 -7.87 -13.99 8.84
CA ALA A 370 -8.53 -14.31 7.57
C ALA A 370 -9.42 -13.14 7.12
N ASN A 371 -9.46 -12.90 5.81
CA ASN A 371 -10.24 -11.83 5.17
C ASN A 371 -9.97 -10.45 5.81
N SER A 372 -8.72 -10.20 6.20
CA SER A 372 -8.32 -8.87 6.62
C SER A 372 -8.42 -7.93 5.42
N LEU A 373 -9.22 -6.87 5.56
CA LEU A 373 -9.43 -5.91 4.48
C LEU A 373 -8.12 -5.24 4.01
N LEU A 374 -7.13 -5.11 4.90
CA LEU A 374 -5.79 -4.63 4.55
C LEU A 374 -5.08 -5.54 3.54
N GLY A 375 -5.19 -6.86 3.72
CA GLY A 375 -4.62 -7.86 2.81
C GLY A 375 -5.43 -7.99 1.53
N GLU A 376 -6.76 -8.02 1.62
CA GLU A 376 -7.64 -8.14 0.46
C GLU A 376 -7.53 -6.94 -0.48
N ALA A 377 -7.54 -5.72 0.07
CA ALA A 377 -7.38 -4.52 -0.74
C ALA A 377 -5.99 -4.43 -1.39
N ALA A 378 -4.93 -4.81 -0.66
CA ALA A 378 -3.59 -4.93 -1.24
C ALA A 378 -3.54 -5.97 -2.38
N PHE A 379 -4.22 -7.12 -2.21
CA PHE A 379 -4.30 -8.15 -3.25
C PHE A 379 -5.06 -7.68 -4.49
N VAL A 380 -6.15 -6.92 -4.32
CA VAL A 380 -6.87 -6.31 -5.44
C VAL A 380 -5.97 -5.33 -6.20
N LEU A 381 -5.26 -4.45 -5.49
CA LEU A 381 -4.31 -3.52 -6.11
C LEU A 381 -3.19 -4.25 -6.88
N ALA A 382 -2.63 -5.32 -6.30
CA ALA A 382 -1.66 -6.17 -6.97
C ALA A 382 -2.25 -6.82 -8.24
N SER A 383 -3.46 -7.36 -8.14
CA SER A 383 -4.17 -7.99 -9.25
C SER A 383 -4.44 -7.00 -10.39
N LEU A 384 -4.84 -5.77 -10.06
CA LEU A 384 -5.06 -4.72 -11.05
C LEU A 384 -3.78 -4.41 -11.85
N GLU A 385 -2.62 -4.32 -11.19
CA GLU A 385 -1.34 -4.10 -11.90
C GLU A 385 -0.95 -5.31 -12.77
N VAL A 386 -1.18 -6.55 -12.30
CA VAL A 386 -0.99 -7.75 -13.13
C VAL A 386 -1.90 -7.73 -14.36
N GLU A 387 -3.17 -7.39 -14.18
CA GLU A 387 -4.17 -7.29 -15.25
C GLU A 387 -3.80 -6.22 -16.28
N ARG A 388 -3.13 -5.12 -15.88
CA ARG A 388 -2.64 -4.06 -16.80
C ARG A 388 -1.51 -4.54 -17.70
N LEU A 389 -0.67 -5.47 -17.25
CA LEU A 389 0.35 -6.10 -18.11
C LEU A 389 -0.31 -6.92 -19.24
N GLY A 390 -1.56 -7.35 -19.04
CA GLY A 390 -2.39 -8.18 -19.92
C GLY A 390 -3.22 -7.45 -20.98
N GLY A 391 -2.89 -6.19 -21.31
CA GLY A 391 -3.21 -5.63 -22.64
C GLY A 391 -2.53 -6.40 -23.81
N TYR A 392 -1.73 -7.42 -23.50
CA TYR A 392 -1.31 -8.49 -24.41
C TYR A 392 -2.38 -9.59 -24.46
N VAL A 393 -3.41 -9.35 -25.25
CA VAL A 393 -4.44 -10.35 -25.60
C VAL A 393 -3.83 -11.40 -26.55
N GLY A 394 -4.16 -12.67 -26.31
CA GLY A 394 -4.36 -13.63 -27.40
C GLY A 394 -3.14 -14.42 -27.87
N ALA A 395 -2.83 -15.50 -27.16
CA ALA A 395 -2.44 -16.75 -27.81
C ALA A 395 -3.21 -17.88 -27.12
N SER A 396 -4.40 -18.16 -27.64
CA SER A 396 -5.05 -19.45 -27.45
C SER A 396 -4.09 -20.53 -27.97
N VAL A 397 -3.56 -21.36 -27.08
CA VAL A 397 -3.08 -22.67 -27.49
C VAL A 397 -4.22 -23.63 -27.21
N ALA A 398 -4.82 -24.08 -28.30
CA ALA A 398 -5.76 -25.17 -28.32
C ALA A 398 -5.15 -26.38 -27.60
N LEU A 399 -5.90 -26.96 -26.68
CA LEU A 399 -5.65 -28.33 -26.24
C LEU A 399 -6.04 -29.24 -27.41
N GLU A 400 -5.06 -29.67 -28.19
CA GLU A 400 -5.19 -30.88 -29.00
C GLU A 400 -4.99 -32.09 -28.08
N THR A 401 -6.09 -32.83 -27.93
CA THR A 401 -6.29 -34.25 -27.53
C THR A 401 -5.47 -34.83 -26.38
#